data_AF-A0A965P9N9-F1
#
_entry.id   AF-A0A965P9N9-F1
#
_cell.length_a   1.000
_cell.length_b   1.000
_cell.length_c   1.000
_cell.angle_alpha   90.00
_cell.angle_beta   90.00
_cell.angle_gamma   90.00
#
_symmetry.space_group_name_H-M   'P 1'
#
loop_
_entity.id
_entity.type
_entity.pdbx_description
1 polymer ?
#
loop_
_entity_poly.entity_id
_entity_poly.type
_entity_poly.pdbx_seq_one_letter_code
_entity_poly.pdbx_strand_id
1 'polypeptide(L)'
;MTETQKQIKVSSLFFTAMFAAEKELPPESLALIEARDAAAEEWRKAGYPRGDFAPLDKASAALKADPLADAVMQLRVLGNEAARKEREQ
;
A
#
# COMPACT_ATOMS: atom_id res chain seq x y z
N MET A 1 2.94 -0.64 38.46
CA MET A 1 2.64 -0.18 37.08
C MET A 1 2.31 -1.43 36.30
N THR A 2 1.03 -1.75 36.08
CA THR A 2 0.70 -2.83 35.13
C THR A 2 0.85 -2.21 33.76
N GLU A 3 2.06 -2.35 33.20
CA GLU A 3 2.33 -2.05 31.80
C GLU A 3 1.29 -2.79 30.97
N THR A 4 0.36 -2.01 30.42
CA THR A 4 -0.55 -2.43 29.38
C THR A 4 0.29 -3.15 28.33
N GLN A 5 0.16 -4.48 28.23
CA GLN A 5 0.64 -5.21 27.06
C GLN A 5 0.03 -4.49 25.86
N LYS A 6 0.83 -3.69 25.14
CA LYS A 6 0.42 -3.12 23.86
C LYS A 6 0.12 -4.32 22.99
N GLN A 7 -1.17 -4.63 22.82
CA GLN A 7 -1.61 -5.69 21.95
C GLN A 7 -1.08 -5.36 20.55
N ILE A 8 -0.23 -6.23 20.01
CA ILE A 8 0.31 -6.06 18.68
C ILE A 8 -0.87 -6.15 17.71
N LYS A 9 -1.08 -5.07 16.95
CA LYS A 9 -2.11 -5.01 15.92
C LYS A 9 -1.64 -5.82 14.72
N VAL A 10 -2.56 -6.58 14.11
CA VAL A 10 -2.30 -7.36 12.89
C VAL A 10 -1.90 -6.41 11.75
N SER A 11 -2.54 -5.24 11.67
CA SER A 11 -2.16 -4.20 10.70
C SER A 11 -0.70 -3.77 10.82
N SER A 12 -0.17 -3.68 12.05
CA SER A 12 1.23 -3.34 12.28
C SER A 12 2.21 -4.39 11.76
N LEU A 13 1.84 -5.68 11.75
CA LEU A 13 2.66 -6.73 11.17
C LEU A 13 2.82 -6.55 9.66
N PHE A 14 1.71 -6.30 8.94
CA PHE A 14 1.73 -6.09 7.49
C PHE A 14 2.49 -4.82 7.09
N PHE A 15 2.28 -3.70 7.78
CA PHE A 15 3.02 -2.48 7.47
C PHE A 15 4.51 -2.61 7.78
N THR A 16 4.88 -3.33 8.84
CA THR A 16 6.31 -3.62 9.13
C THR A 16 6.93 -4.45 8.02
N ALA A 17 6.24 -5.50 7.55
CA ALA A 17 6.71 -6.32 6.44
C ALA A 17 6.82 -5.51 5.14
N MET A 18 5.84 -4.64 4.85
CA MET A 18 5.86 -3.75 3.69
C MET A 18 7.09 -2.83 3.72
N PHE A 19 7.34 -2.13 4.83
CA PHE A 19 8.51 -1.23 4.94
C PHE A 19 9.85 -1.96 4.88
N ALA A 20 9.92 -3.21 5.35
CA ALA A 20 11.11 -4.03 5.20
C ALA A 20 11.31 -4.44 3.73
N ALA A 21 10.25 -4.90 3.07
CA ALA A 21 10.31 -5.33 1.68
C ALA A 21 10.62 -4.18 0.71
N GLU A 22 10.05 -2.98 0.92
CA GLU A 22 10.33 -1.78 0.10
C GLU A 22 11.83 -1.42 0.07
N LYS A 23 12.57 -1.68 1.16
CA LYS A 23 14.02 -1.38 1.24
C LYS A 23 14.90 -2.34 0.43
N GLU A 24 14.39 -3.54 0.17
CA GLU A 24 15.08 -4.59 -0.57
C GLU A 24 14.67 -4.60 -2.06
N LEU A 25 13.77 -3.71 -2.47
CA LEU A 25 13.33 -3.64 -3.86
C LEU A 25 14.45 -3.10 -4.77
N PRO A 26 14.58 -3.65 -5.99
CA PRO A 26 15.32 -3.00 -7.05
C PRO A 26 14.74 -1.60 -7.35
N PRO A 27 15.58 -0.62 -7.74
CA PRO A 27 15.13 0.75 -8.03
C PRO A 27 13.98 0.83 -9.06
N GLU A 28 13.99 -0.05 -10.06
CA GLU A 28 12.95 -0.12 -11.10
C GLU A 28 11.59 -0.54 -10.54
N SER A 29 11.54 -1.52 -9.64
CA SER A 29 10.30 -1.97 -9.00
C SER A 29 9.80 -0.93 -7.99
N LEU A 30 10.72 -0.27 -7.27
CA LEU A 30 10.37 0.84 -6.38
C LEU A 30 9.74 2.01 -7.15
N ALA A 31 10.30 2.38 -8.30
CA ALA A 31 9.77 3.45 -9.14
C ALA A 31 8.34 3.17 -9.63
N LEU A 32 7.95 1.91 -9.82
CA LEU A 32 6.56 1.54 -10.16
C LEU A 32 5.59 1.83 -9.01
N ILE A 33 6.00 1.57 -7.76
CA ILE A 33 5.22 1.90 -6.56
C ILE A 33 5.06 3.43 -6.44
N GLU A 34 6.16 4.17 -6.57
CA GLU A 34 6.15 5.64 -6.50
C GLU A 34 5.27 6.26 -7.59
N ALA A 35 5.36 5.76 -8.82
CA ALA A 35 4.52 6.22 -9.93
C ALA A 35 3.02 5.97 -9.67
N ARG A 36 2.68 4.80 -9.12
CA ARG A 36 1.30 4.48 -8.74
C ARG A 36 0.81 5.38 -7.61
N ASP A 37 1.64 5.64 -6.60
CA ASP A 37 1.28 6.50 -5.48
C ASP A 37 1.11 7.97 -5.91
N ALA A 38 1.96 8.47 -6.82
CA ALA A 38 1.79 9.77 -7.44
C ALA A 38 0.48 9.87 -8.22
N ALA A 39 0.15 8.87 -9.04
CA ALA A 39 -1.13 8.84 -9.77
C ALA A 39 -2.35 8.77 -8.82
N ALA A 40 -2.22 8.06 -7.69
CA ALA A 40 -3.27 7.98 -6.68
C ALA A 40 -3.45 9.30 -5.91
N GLU A 41 -2.36 10.03 -5.68
CA GLU A 41 -2.37 11.39 -5.13
C GLU A 41 -3.12 12.35 -6.06
N GLU A 42 -2.84 12.30 -7.36
CA GLU A 42 -3.55 13.11 -8.36
C GLU A 42 -5.05 12.80 -8.41
N TRP A 43 -5.42 11.52 -8.42
CA TRP A 43 -6.81 11.08 -8.35
C TRP A 43 -7.52 11.63 -7.10
N ARG A 44 -6.85 11.61 -5.95
CA ARG A 44 -7.36 12.19 -4.70
C ARG A 44 -7.48 13.71 -4.74
N LYS A 45 -6.49 14.41 -5.30
CA LYS A 45 -6.53 15.87 -5.52
C LYS A 45 -7.66 16.29 -6.46
N ALA A 46 -8.00 15.44 -7.43
CA ALA A 46 -9.15 15.63 -8.32
C ALA A 46 -10.51 15.38 -7.65
N GLY A 47 -10.55 15.09 -6.34
CA GLY A 47 -11.79 14.88 -5.60
C GLY A 47 -12.39 13.49 -5.76
N TYR A 48 -11.55 12.48 -6.05
CA TYR A 48 -11.98 11.09 -6.28
C TYR A 48 -13.01 11.00 -7.42
N PRO A 49 -12.64 11.42 -8.65
CA PRO A 49 -13.54 11.31 -9.79
C PRO A 49 -14.04 9.87 -9.90
N ARG A 50 -15.36 9.72 -10.11
CA ARG A 50 -15.99 8.42 -10.34
C ARG A 50 -15.74 7.99 -11.79
N GLY A 51 -15.32 6.75 -11.99
CA GLY A 51 -15.00 6.20 -13.30
C GLY A 51 -13.49 6.06 -13.53
N ASP A 52 -13.12 5.75 -14.76
CA ASP A 52 -11.73 5.48 -15.13
C ASP A 52 -10.86 6.73 -14.94
N PHE A 53 -9.73 6.54 -14.28
CA PHE A 53 -8.70 7.57 -14.14
C PHE A 53 -7.43 7.02 -14.78
N ALA A 54 -7.35 7.22 -16.09
CA ALA A 54 -6.33 6.60 -16.95
C ALA A 54 -4.88 6.64 -16.41
N PRO A 55 -4.41 7.73 -15.75
CA PRO A 55 -3.08 7.72 -15.14
C PRO A 55 -2.91 6.65 -14.03
N LEU A 56 -3.89 6.53 -13.14
CA LEU A 56 -3.86 5.55 -12.05
C LEU A 56 -4.06 4.13 -12.58
N ASP A 57 -4.93 3.94 -13.57
CA ASP A 57 -5.16 2.63 -14.18
C ASP A 57 -3.89 2.12 -14.89
N LYS A 58 -3.23 2.99 -15.67
CA LYS A 58 -1.97 2.67 -16.34
C LYS A 58 -0.86 2.35 -15.34
N ALA A 59 -0.69 3.18 -14.30
CA ALA A 59 0.32 2.95 -13.27
C ALA A 59 0.05 1.65 -12.48
N SER A 60 -1.22 1.37 -12.17
CA SER A 60 -1.61 0.13 -11.48
C SER A 60 -1.36 -1.11 -12.35
N ALA A 61 -1.60 -1.03 -13.66
CA ALA A 61 -1.30 -2.13 -14.59
C ALA A 61 0.21 -2.39 -14.72
N ALA A 62 1.02 -1.34 -14.79
CA ALA A 62 2.48 -1.46 -14.82
C ALA A 62 3.03 -2.08 -13.53
N LEU A 63 2.51 -1.66 -12.37
CA LEU A 63 2.86 -2.24 -11.07
C LEU A 63 2.51 -3.73 -11.01
N LYS A 64 1.30 -4.12 -11.43
CA LYS A 64 0.87 -5.53 -11.44
C LYS A 64 1.70 -6.44 -12.36
N ALA A 65 2.34 -5.87 -13.38
CA ALA A 65 3.21 -6.62 -14.26
C ALA A 65 4.58 -6.93 -13.62
N ASP A 66 4.96 -6.22 -12.55
CA ASP A 66 6.18 -6.47 -11.77
C ASP A 66 5.82 -7.27 -10.50
N PRO A 67 6.28 -8.53 -10.36
CA PRO A 67 5.88 -9.38 -9.24
C PRO A 67 6.43 -8.92 -7.88
N LEU A 68 7.53 -8.17 -7.84
CA LEU A 68 8.11 -7.68 -6.60
C LEU A 68 7.34 -6.45 -6.10
N ALA A 69 7.07 -5.50 -6.99
CA ALA A 69 6.27 -4.33 -6.71
C ALA A 69 4.83 -4.71 -6.33
N ASP A 70 4.23 -5.67 -7.03
CA ASP A 70 2.89 -6.19 -6.73
C ASP A 70 2.84 -6.86 -5.35
N ALA A 71 3.83 -7.70 -5.01
CA ALA A 71 3.89 -8.33 -3.69
C ALA A 71 3.95 -7.31 -2.54
N VAL A 72 4.75 -6.25 -2.70
CA VAL A 72 4.83 -5.15 -1.71
C VAL A 72 3.51 -4.39 -1.62
N MET A 73 2.88 -4.08 -2.74
CA MET A 73 1.57 -3.42 -2.75
C MET A 73 0.49 -4.30 -2.09
N GLN A 74 0.57 -5.62 -2.26
CA GLN A 74 -0.36 -6.55 -1.61
C GLN A 74 -0.21 -6.55 -0.08
N LEU A 75 1.01 -6.42 0.46
CA LEU A 75 1.22 -6.21 1.90
C LEU A 75 0.52 -4.93 2.40
N ARG A 76 0.57 -3.85 1.60
CA ARG A 76 -0.13 -2.60 1.90
C ARG A 76 -1.64 -2.77 1.93
N VAL A 77 -2.21 -3.49 0.96
CA VAL A 77 -3.64 -3.81 0.90
C VAL A 77 -4.07 -4.60 2.14
N LEU A 78 -3.34 -5.66 2.48
CA LEU A 78 -3.62 -6.49 3.67
C LEU A 78 -3.51 -5.68 4.98
N GLY A 79 -2.52 -4.79 5.08
CA GLY A 79 -2.38 -3.88 6.22
C GLY A 79 -3.58 -2.94 6.38
N ASN A 80 -4.05 -2.35 5.27
CA ASN A 80 -5.24 -1.48 5.27
C ASN A 80 -6.51 -2.25 5.64
N GLU A 81 -6.69 -3.47 5.14
CA GLU A 81 -7.82 -4.33 5.49
C GLU A 81 -7.82 -4.71 6.97
N ALA A 82 -6.67 -5.10 7.51
CA ALA A 82 -6.52 -5.39 8.93
C ALA A 82 -6.83 -4.15 9.79
N ALA A 83 -6.30 -2.98 9.40
CA ALA A 83 -6.54 -1.72 10.12
C ALA A 83 -8.02 -1.28 10.08
N ARG A 84 -8.74 -1.61 9.00
CA ARG A 84 -10.18 -1.40 8.93
C ARG A 84 -10.93 -2.31 9.90
N LYS A 85 -10.65 -3.62 9.87
CA LYS A 85 -11.27 -4.62 10.78
C LYS A 85 -11.01 -4.30 12.25
N GLU A 86 -9.80 -3.83 12.59
CA GLU A 86 -9.43 -3.41 13.95
C GLU A 86 -10.18 -2.16 14.44
N ARG A 87 -10.71 -1.32 13.54
CA ARG A 87 -11.50 -0.13 13.90
C ARG A 87 -12.99 -0.43 14.07
N GLU A 88 -13.43 -1.56 13.53
CA GLU A 88 -14.82 -2.04 13.59
C GLU A 88 -15.10 -2.89 14.85
N GLN A 89 -14.08 -3.13 15.69
CA GLN A 89 -14.13 -3.86 16.97
C GLN A 89 -14.11 -2.89 18.16
#